data_AF-A0A8T5QT95-F1
#
_entry.id   AF-A0A8T5QT95-F1
#
_cell.length_a   1.000
_cell.length_b   1.000
_cell.length_c   1.000
_cell.angle_alpha   90.00
_cell.angle_beta   90.00
_cell.angle_gamma   90.00
#
_symmetry.space_group_name_H-M   'P 1'
#
loop_
_entity.id
_entity.type
_entity.pdbx_description
1 polymer ?
#
loop_
_entity_poly.entity_id
_entity_poly.type
_entity_poly.pdbx_seq_one_letter_code
_entity_poly.pdbx_strand_id
1 'polypeptide(L)'
;MAITKKIATIGIKREPGFLYFIDKNGNVCCTLAKKFKSQKEKGIDIVANAKISKKQGCMYYVDKDGDVCEVQMSRNGAKKKKRTEKAKADIKYIVYEQNGKMRLFRSKKLFLAENGRNFEISEPVIENKQYGVWLTYEAKRSTRYKKTKKFVKLAKPAKNIRLVNKIPKKYSY
;
A
#
# COMPACT_ATOMS: atom_id res chain seq x y z
N MET A 1 -27.08 10.64 -9.80
CA MET A 1 -27.12 10.91 -8.34
C MET A 1 -27.45 9.62 -7.63
N ALA A 2 -26.83 9.31 -6.50
CA ALA A 2 -27.21 8.13 -5.72
C ALA A 2 -28.58 8.41 -5.09
N ILE A 3 -29.54 7.51 -5.28
CA ILE A 3 -30.87 7.63 -4.69
C ILE A 3 -30.75 7.26 -3.21
N THR A 4 -31.09 8.20 -2.34
CA THR A 4 -31.12 7.99 -0.90
C THR A 4 -32.55 7.72 -0.46
N LYS A 5 -32.76 6.70 0.38
CA LYS A 5 -34.08 6.36 0.94
C LYS A 5 -34.02 6.39 2.46
N LYS A 6 -34.89 7.17 3.10
CA LYS A 6 -35.12 7.09 4.55
C LYS A 6 -35.85 5.79 4.86
N ILE A 7 -35.31 4.99 5.78
CA ILE A 7 -35.84 3.64 6.10
C ILE A 7 -36.34 3.51 7.53
N ALA A 8 -35.89 4.37 8.44
CA ALA A 8 -36.43 4.44 9.80
C ALA A 8 -36.34 5.88 10.32
N THR A 9 -37.45 6.37 10.87
CA THR A 9 -37.53 7.65 11.58
C THR A 9 -37.22 7.41 13.05
N ILE A 10 -36.13 8.00 13.55
CA ILE A 10 -35.67 7.83 14.93
C ILE A 10 -35.49 9.19 15.60
N GLY A 11 -35.03 10.21 14.84
CA GLY A 11 -34.84 11.56 15.36
C GLY A 11 -33.75 11.67 16.42
N ILE A 12 -32.63 10.95 16.28
CA ILE A 12 -31.56 11.04 17.29
C ILE A 12 -30.89 12.41 17.30
N LYS A 13 -30.68 12.98 18.49
CA LYS A 13 -29.87 14.19 18.67
C LYS A 13 -28.40 13.83 18.56
N ARG A 14 -27.70 14.45 17.62
CA ARG A 14 -26.28 14.22 17.38
C ARG A 14 -25.43 15.20 18.17
N GLU A 15 -24.55 14.66 18.99
CA GLU A 15 -23.59 15.44 19.78
C GLU A 15 -22.30 15.70 18.98
N PRO A 16 -21.75 16.92 19.03
CA PRO A 16 -20.45 17.22 18.48
C PRO A 16 -19.37 16.31 19.07
N GLY A 17 -18.43 15.85 18.23
CA GLY A 17 -17.34 14.97 18.67
C GLY A 17 -17.67 13.48 18.66
N PHE A 18 -18.92 13.09 18.37
CA PHE A 18 -19.34 11.69 18.25
C PHE A 18 -19.56 11.26 16.80
N LEU A 19 -19.27 9.99 16.54
CA LEU A 19 -19.58 9.28 15.31
C LEU A 19 -20.78 8.37 15.55
N TYR A 20 -21.83 8.57 14.76
CA TYR A 20 -23.03 7.74 14.76
C TYR A 20 -23.00 6.78 13.59
N PHE A 21 -23.30 5.51 13.85
CA PHE A 21 -23.29 4.46 12.84
C PHE A 21 -24.27 3.36 13.20
N ILE A 22 -24.55 2.47 12.25
CA ILE A 22 -25.44 1.33 12.47
C ILE A 22 -24.58 0.08 12.67
N ASP A 23 -24.84 -0.67 13.72
CA ASP A 23 -24.12 -1.92 14.04
C ASP A 23 -24.55 -3.11 13.17
N LYS A 24 -24.14 -4.33 13.54
CA LYS A 24 -24.53 -5.56 12.83
C LYS A 24 -25.97 -5.99 13.13
N ASN A 25 -26.49 -5.61 14.30
CA ASN A 25 -27.84 -5.95 14.74
C ASN A 25 -28.89 -4.97 14.21
N GLY A 26 -28.46 -3.92 13.51
CA GLY A 26 -29.36 -2.92 12.96
C GLY A 26 -29.75 -1.84 13.96
N ASN A 27 -28.97 -1.64 15.01
CA ASN A 27 -29.16 -0.57 15.99
C ASN A 27 -28.28 0.62 15.65
N VAL A 28 -28.71 1.81 16.08
CA VAL A 28 -27.89 3.01 15.98
C VAL A 28 -27.01 3.11 17.22
N CYS A 29 -25.72 3.20 16.97
CA CYS A 29 -24.71 3.31 18.01
C CYS A 29 -23.91 4.61 17.85
N CYS A 30 -23.35 5.08 18.95
CA CYS A 30 -22.40 6.19 18.96
C CYS A 30 -21.05 5.74 19.53
N THR A 31 -20.00 6.44 19.10
CA THR A 31 -18.66 6.32 19.67
C THR A 31 -17.93 7.64 19.48
N LEU A 32 -16.90 7.91 20.28
CA LEU A 32 -16.09 9.10 20.12
C LEU A 32 -15.45 9.11 18.71
N ALA A 33 -15.54 10.23 17.98
CA ALA A 33 -14.95 10.31 16.64
C ALA A 33 -13.42 10.25 16.71
N LYS A 34 -12.78 9.66 15.69
CA LYS A 34 -11.32 9.37 15.69
C LYS A 34 -10.45 10.57 16.03
N LYS A 35 -10.85 11.78 15.64
CA LYS A 35 -10.13 13.04 15.93
C LYS A 35 -10.05 13.36 17.43
N PHE A 36 -11.01 12.88 18.21
CA PHE A 36 -11.14 13.15 19.64
C PHE A 36 -10.67 11.98 20.51
N LYS A 37 -10.29 10.83 19.92
CA LYS A 37 -9.84 9.65 20.69
C LYS A 37 -8.45 9.89 21.30
N SER A 38 -8.36 9.90 22.62
CA SER A 38 -7.14 9.66 23.39
C SER A 38 -6.78 8.17 23.38
N GLN A 39 -5.54 7.81 23.78
CA GLN A 39 -5.07 6.40 23.79
C GLN A 39 -5.90 5.46 24.69
N LYS A 40 -6.75 5.99 25.57
CA LYS A 40 -7.70 5.25 26.40
C LYS A 40 -9.06 5.96 26.34
N GLU A 41 -10.13 5.19 26.08
CA GLU A 41 -11.58 5.52 26.04
C GLU A 41 -12.18 5.87 24.66
N LYS A 42 -13.47 5.61 24.35
CA LYS A 42 -14.66 5.14 25.09
C LYS A 42 -15.32 4.02 24.26
N GLY A 43 -16.12 3.16 24.91
CA GLY A 43 -16.83 2.03 24.27
C GLY A 43 -17.80 2.45 23.16
N ILE A 44 -18.42 1.46 22.51
CA ILE A 44 -19.53 1.69 21.58
C ILE A 44 -20.81 1.63 22.41
N ASP A 45 -21.62 2.69 22.40
CA ASP A 45 -22.90 2.73 23.11
C ASP A 45 -24.06 2.65 22.10
N ILE A 46 -25.11 1.89 22.44
CA ILE A 46 -26.33 1.82 21.63
C ILE A 46 -27.23 2.97 22.04
N VAL A 47 -27.57 3.86 21.11
CA VAL A 47 -28.39 5.05 21.37
C VAL A 47 -29.84 4.90 20.91
N ALA A 48 -30.11 3.99 19.96
CA ALA A 48 -31.48 3.68 19.54
C ALA A 48 -31.58 2.30 18.88
N ASN A 49 -32.71 1.62 19.12
CA ASN A 49 -33.05 0.37 18.46
C ASN A 49 -33.78 0.64 17.15
N ALA A 50 -33.06 0.63 16.02
CA ALA A 50 -33.65 0.85 14.70
C ALA A 50 -34.19 -0.43 14.06
N LYS A 51 -33.75 -1.61 14.53
CA LYS A 51 -34.14 -2.95 14.03
C LYS A 51 -34.06 -3.06 12.49
N ILE A 52 -33.06 -2.43 11.88
CA ILE A 52 -32.91 -2.44 10.42
C ILE A 52 -32.14 -3.67 9.94
N SER A 53 -32.57 -4.26 8.83
CA SER A 53 -31.82 -5.31 8.15
C SER A 53 -30.98 -4.74 7.01
N LYS A 54 -29.67 -4.98 7.03
CA LYS A 54 -28.74 -4.47 6.03
C LYS A 54 -28.76 -5.34 4.78
N LYS A 55 -29.11 -4.74 3.64
CA LYS A 55 -29.07 -5.35 2.31
C LYS A 55 -27.67 -5.28 1.72
N GLN A 56 -27.32 -6.34 0.99
CA GLN A 56 -26.07 -6.39 0.25
C GLN A 56 -26.04 -5.32 -0.85
N GLY A 57 -24.94 -4.58 -0.94
CA GLY A 57 -24.76 -3.53 -1.97
C GLY A 57 -25.23 -2.14 -1.54
N CYS A 58 -25.82 -2.01 -0.35
CA CYS A 58 -26.23 -0.72 0.21
C CYS A 58 -25.30 -0.27 1.34
N MET A 59 -25.20 1.04 1.51
CA MET A 59 -24.62 1.71 2.66
C MET A 59 -25.75 2.30 3.50
N TYR A 60 -25.57 2.24 4.82
CA TYR A 60 -26.52 2.77 5.78
C TYR A 60 -25.84 3.80 6.65
N TYR A 61 -26.51 4.92 6.91
CA TYR A 61 -25.97 6.00 7.73
C TYR A 61 -27.10 6.76 8.43
N VAL A 62 -26.74 7.50 9.48
CA VAL A 62 -27.65 8.44 10.14
C VAL A 62 -27.51 9.81 9.47
N ASP A 63 -28.62 10.41 9.05
CA ASP A 63 -28.66 11.71 8.41
C ASP A 63 -28.53 12.88 9.41
N LYS A 64 -28.81 14.11 8.95
CA LYS A 64 -28.73 15.32 9.78
C LYS A 64 -29.90 15.43 10.77
N ASP A 65 -31.05 14.88 10.42
CA ASP A 65 -32.26 14.90 11.25
C ASP A 65 -32.23 13.79 12.31
N GLY A 66 -31.23 12.90 12.23
CA GLY A 66 -31.07 11.79 13.17
C GLY A 66 -31.81 10.52 12.73
N ASP A 67 -32.18 10.44 11.45
CA ASP A 67 -32.89 9.30 10.87
C ASP A 67 -31.95 8.38 10.12
N VAL A 68 -32.38 7.12 9.96
CA VAL A 68 -31.57 6.12 9.26
C VAL A 68 -31.93 6.10 7.79
N CYS A 69 -30.91 6.27 6.95
CA CYS A 69 -31.00 6.26 5.51
C CYS A 69 -30.22 5.09 4.89
N GLU A 70 -30.74 4.61 3.76
CA GLU A 70 -30.16 3.60 2.88
C GLU A 70 -29.74 4.27 1.56
N VAL A 71 -28.56 3.93 1.04
CA VAL A 71 -28.08 4.38 -0.27
C VAL A 71 -27.33 3.26 -0.98
N GLN A 72 -27.47 3.15 -2.30
CA GLN A 72 -26.72 2.17 -3.09
C GLN A 72 -25.23 2.55 -3.14
N MET A 73 -24.33 1.61 -2.79
CA MET A 73 -22.89 1.87 -2.81
C MET A 73 -22.39 2.02 -4.25
N SER A 74 -21.60 3.07 -4.51
CA SER A 74 -20.83 3.17 -5.75
C SER A 74 -19.65 2.19 -5.69
N ARG A 75 -19.89 0.92 -6.06
CA ARG A 75 -18.83 -0.11 -6.14
C ARG A 75 -17.91 0.07 -7.34
N ASN A 76 -18.33 0.88 -8.31
CA ASN A 76 -17.49 1.29 -9.43
C ASN A 76 -16.53 2.38 -8.96
N GLY A 77 -15.57 2.01 -8.12
CA GLY A 77 -14.35 2.81 -7.99
C GLY A 77 -13.76 3.05 -9.39
N ALA A 78 -13.10 4.18 -9.59
CA ALA A 78 -12.45 4.50 -10.87
C ALA A 78 -11.69 3.27 -11.38
N LYS A 79 -11.95 2.85 -12.64
CA LYS A 79 -11.27 1.70 -13.25
C LYS A 79 -9.78 1.84 -12.97
N LYS A 80 -9.23 0.92 -12.17
CA LYS A 80 -7.78 0.89 -11.90
C LYS A 80 -7.10 0.83 -13.26
N LYS A 81 -6.36 1.88 -13.62
CA LYS A 81 -5.60 1.92 -14.88
C LYS A 81 -4.76 0.65 -14.94
N LYS A 82 -4.80 -0.06 -16.09
CA LYS A 82 -3.89 -1.20 -16.32
C LYS A 82 -2.47 -0.70 -16.01
N ARG A 83 -1.78 -1.36 -15.08
CA ARG A 83 -0.37 -1.07 -14.81
C ARG A 83 0.39 -1.24 -16.12
N THR A 84 1.02 -0.17 -16.62
CA THR A 84 1.88 -0.24 -17.81
C THR A 84 3.02 -1.23 -17.57
N GLU A 85 3.31 -2.08 -18.54
CA GLU A 85 4.40 -3.08 -18.45
C GLU A 85 5.75 -2.44 -18.10
N LYS A 86 5.97 -1.22 -18.57
CA LYS A 86 7.14 -0.36 -18.28
C LYS A 86 7.30 0.05 -16.81
N ALA A 87 6.36 -0.30 -15.93
CA ALA A 87 6.35 0.06 -14.50
C ALA A 87 6.69 -1.12 -13.57
N LYS A 88 7.18 -2.25 -14.10
CA LYS A 88 7.78 -3.28 -13.25
C LYS A 88 9.27 -2.99 -13.13
N ALA A 89 9.79 -3.01 -11.91
CA ALA A 89 11.23 -3.09 -11.72
C ALA A 89 11.68 -4.42 -12.32
N ASP A 90 12.28 -4.35 -13.51
CA ASP A 90 12.75 -5.55 -14.20
C ASP A 90 13.81 -6.24 -13.33
N ILE A 91 14.82 -5.51 -12.87
CA ILE A 91 15.96 -6.11 -12.17
C ILE A 91 15.77 -6.06 -10.65
N LYS A 92 15.86 -7.23 -10.00
CA LYS A 92 15.63 -7.40 -8.56
C LYS A 92 16.86 -7.83 -7.75
N TYR A 93 17.88 -8.37 -8.41
CA TYR A 93 19.03 -8.95 -7.73
C TYR A 93 20.32 -8.76 -8.50
N ILE A 94 21.44 -8.67 -7.78
CA ILE A 94 22.78 -8.88 -8.34
C ILE A 94 23.20 -10.30 -7.96
N VAL A 95 23.54 -11.10 -8.96
CA VAL A 95 24.17 -12.41 -8.78
C VAL A 95 25.64 -12.27 -9.11
N TYR A 96 26.50 -12.83 -8.27
CA TYR A 96 27.94 -12.86 -8.49
C TYR A 96 28.50 -14.17 -7.99
N GLU A 97 29.69 -14.54 -8.42
CA GLU A 97 30.43 -15.69 -7.94
C GLU A 97 31.53 -15.25 -6.98
N GLN A 98 31.66 -15.96 -5.86
CA GLN A 98 32.67 -15.74 -4.84
C GLN A 98 33.20 -17.10 -4.36
N ASN A 99 34.51 -17.31 -4.48
CA ASN A 99 35.19 -18.53 -4.04
C ASN A 99 34.52 -19.82 -4.58
N GLY A 100 34.18 -19.85 -5.88
CA GLY A 100 33.53 -20.98 -6.54
C GLY A 100 32.05 -21.18 -6.18
N LYS A 101 31.49 -20.33 -5.30
CA LYS A 101 30.07 -20.36 -4.93
C LYS A 101 29.38 -19.15 -5.52
N MET A 102 28.24 -19.36 -6.16
CA MET A 102 27.37 -18.23 -6.48
C MET A 102 26.95 -17.53 -5.17
N ARG A 103 26.61 -16.25 -5.26
CA ARG A 103 26.08 -15.41 -4.20
C ARG A 103 25.02 -14.50 -4.79
N LEU A 104 24.08 -14.10 -3.95
CA LEU A 104 22.96 -13.24 -4.32
C LEU A 104 22.94 -12.03 -3.40
N PHE A 105 22.95 -10.83 -3.98
CA PHE A 105 22.74 -9.59 -3.25
C PHE A 105 21.32 -9.05 -3.50
N ARG A 106 20.54 -8.96 -2.42
CA ARG A 106 19.19 -8.39 -2.42
C ARG A 106 19.17 -7.12 -1.59
N SER A 107 19.33 -5.95 -2.21
CA SER A 107 19.04 -4.69 -1.52
C SER A 107 17.54 -4.42 -1.51
N LYS A 108 16.95 -4.40 -0.30
CA LYS A 108 15.54 -4.08 -0.08
C LYS A 108 15.12 -2.70 -0.61
N LYS A 109 16.04 -1.75 -0.77
CA LYS A 109 15.74 -0.36 -1.18
C LYS A 109 16.05 -0.05 -2.65
N LEU A 110 17.05 -0.68 -3.27
CA LEU A 110 17.38 -0.45 -4.69
C LEU A 110 16.44 -1.20 -5.64
N PHE A 111 16.22 -2.47 -5.35
CA PHE A 111 15.68 -3.44 -6.30
C PHE A 111 14.18 -3.68 -6.13
N LEU A 112 13.59 -3.12 -5.08
CA LEU A 112 12.14 -3.05 -4.85
C LEU A 112 11.54 -1.70 -5.21
N ALA A 113 12.35 -0.72 -5.64
CA ALA A 113 11.81 0.52 -6.16
C ALA A 113 11.19 0.21 -7.54
N GLU A 114 9.85 0.12 -7.58
CA GLU A 114 9.01 -0.16 -8.77
C GLU A 114 9.17 0.85 -9.93
N ASN A 115 10.21 1.68 -9.92
CA ASN A 115 10.31 2.93 -10.67
C ASN A 115 11.64 3.11 -11.42
N GLY A 116 12.50 2.09 -11.48
CA GLY A 116 13.78 2.12 -12.19
C GLY A 116 13.73 1.41 -13.56
N ARG A 117 14.45 1.93 -14.57
CA ARG A 117 14.67 1.28 -15.88
C ARG A 117 16.12 1.48 -16.35
N ASN A 118 16.52 0.80 -17.43
CA ASN A 118 17.85 0.91 -18.06
C ASN A 118 19.00 0.71 -17.05
N PHE A 119 19.02 -0.45 -16.39
CA PHE A 119 20.05 -0.74 -15.40
C PHE A 119 21.32 -1.25 -16.07
N GLU A 120 22.44 -0.68 -15.68
CA GLU A 120 23.79 -1.04 -16.10
C GLU A 120 24.66 -1.24 -14.85
N ILE A 121 25.64 -2.13 -14.95
CA ILE A 121 26.55 -2.48 -13.85
C ILE A 121 27.98 -2.27 -14.29
N SER A 122 28.78 -1.63 -13.44
CA SER A 122 30.21 -1.46 -13.69
C SER A 122 31.00 -2.72 -13.34
N GLU A 123 32.25 -2.75 -13.75
CA GLU A 123 33.24 -3.66 -13.18
C GLU A 123 33.40 -3.43 -11.65
N PRO A 124 33.86 -4.45 -10.91
CA PRO A 124 34.10 -4.32 -9.48
C PRO A 124 35.21 -3.31 -9.19
N VAL A 125 34.91 -2.31 -8.38
CA VAL A 125 35.86 -1.27 -7.97
C VAL A 125 36.03 -1.25 -6.45
N ILE A 126 37.15 -0.70 -6.01
CA ILE A 126 37.40 -0.40 -4.60
C ILE A 126 37.25 1.11 -4.43
N GLU A 127 36.25 1.52 -3.64
CA GLU A 127 35.97 2.93 -3.36
C GLU A 127 35.77 3.11 -1.86
N ASN A 128 36.43 4.11 -1.26
CA ASN A 128 36.35 4.37 0.18
C ASN A 128 36.59 3.12 1.04
N LYS A 129 37.60 2.30 0.69
CA LYS A 129 37.94 1.01 1.33
C LYS A 129 36.84 -0.06 1.23
N GLN A 130 35.81 0.14 0.41
CA GLN A 130 34.74 -0.83 0.16
C GLN A 130 34.84 -1.39 -1.24
N TYR A 131 34.66 -2.69 -1.38
CA TYR A 131 34.60 -3.37 -2.68
C TYR A 131 33.16 -3.52 -3.12
N GLY A 132 32.91 -3.29 -4.39
CA GLY A 132 31.56 -3.31 -4.91
C GLY A 132 31.50 -2.90 -6.36
N VAL A 133 30.29 -2.62 -6.81
CA VAL A 133 29.98 -2.23 -8.19
C VAL A 133 29.14 -0.97 -8.18
N TRP A 134 29.29 -0.14 -9.20
CA TRP A 134 28.36 0.94 -9.49
C TRP A 134 27.19 0.41 -10.29
N LEU A 135 25.98 0.68 -9.80
CA LEU A 135 24.74 0.45 -10.52
C LEU A 135 24.22 1.78 -11.06
N THR A 136 24.18 1.94 -12.37
CA THR A 136 23.58 3.07 -13.09
C THR A 136 22.18 2.69 -13.55
N TYR A 137 21.21 3.59 -13.36
CA TYR A 137 19.81 3.36 -13.75
C TYR A 137 19.03 4.67 -13.87
N GLU A 138 17.92 4.63 -14.61
CA GLU A 138 16.97 5.74 -14.69
C GLU A 138 15.86 5.57 -13.64
N ALA A 139 15.84 6.45 -12.64
CA ALA A 139 14.81 6.46 -11.60
C ALA A 139 13.70 7.46 -11.92
N LYS A 140 12.43 7.05 -11.78
CA LYS A 140 11.30 7.97 -11.89
C LYS A 140 11.30 8.96 -10.70
N ARG A 141 11.36 10.25 -10.99
CA ARG A 141 11.16 11.34 -10.03
C ARG A 141 10.00 12.21 -10.52
N SER A 142 8.87 12.13 -9.81
CA SER A 142 7.61 12.77 -10.23
C SER A 142 7.20 12.29 -11.63
N THR A 143 7.19 13.18 -12.63
CA THR A 143 6.78 12.89 -14.01
C THR A 143 7.92 12.46 -14.93
N ARG A 144 9.20 12.65 -14.55
CA ARG A 144 10.36 12.40 -15.42
C ARG A 144 11.27 11.30 -14.87
N TYR A 145 12.01 10.64 -15.76
CA TYR A 145 13.09 9.74 -15.39
C TYR A 145 14.41 10.50 -15.33
N LYS A 146 15.23 10.24 -14.30
CA LYS A 146 16.56 10.82 -14.14
C LYS A 146 17.60 9.73 -13.96
N LYS A 147 18.71 9.83 -14.71
CA LYS A 147 19.88 8.96 -14.53
C LYS A 147 20.43 9.13 -13.11
N THR A 148 20.63 8.01 -12.43
CA THR A 148 21.10 7.91 -11.06
C THR A 148 22.13 6.81 -10.98
N LYS A 149 23.14 6.97 -10.12
CA LYS A 149 24.13 5.93 -9.83
C LYS A 149 24.12 5.59 -8.35
N LYS A 150 24.40 4.33 -8.01
CA LYS A 150 24.54 3.89 -6.62
C LYS A 150 25.60 2.81 -6.48
N PHE A 151 26.47 2.99 -5.50
CA PHE A 151 27.45 1.98 -5.14
C PHE A 151 26.78 0.83 -4.38
N VAL A 152 27.10 -0.40 -4.77
CA VAL A 152 26.62 -1.63 -4.15
C VAL A 152 27.81 -2.42 -3.64
N LYS A 153 27.95 -2.48 -2.31
CA LYS A 153 29.00 -3.25 -1.65
C LYS A 153 28.81 -4.75 -1.91
N LEU A 154 29.86 -5.39 -2.42
CA LEU A 154 29.95 -6.84 -2.64
C LEU A 154 31.12 -7.41 -1.86
N ALA A 155 31.16 -8.72 -1.68
CA ALA A 155 32.28 -9.39 -1.05
C ALA A 155 33.39 -9.71 -2.07
N LYS A 156 34.66 -9.57 -1.68
CA LYS A 156 35.82 -9.92 -2.53
C LYS A 156 36.05 -11.44 -2.54
N PRO A 157 36.52 -12.02 -3.66
CA PRO A 157 36.43 -11.52 -5.03
C PRO A 157 35.01 -11.77 -5.60
N ALA A 158 34.48 -10.82 -6.37
CA ALA A 158 33.22 -11.01 -7.09
C ALA A 158 33.50 -11.17 -8.59
N LYS A 159 33.13 -12.32 -9.15
CA LYS A 159 33.24 -12.64 -10.59
C LYS A 159 31.85 -12.88 -11.19
N ASN A 160 31.74 -12.90 -12.52
CA ASN A 160 30.51 -13.26 -13.24
C ASN A 160 29.27 -12.47 -12.76
N ILE A 161 29.44 -11.17 -12.55
CA ILE A 161 28.41 -10.30 -11.98
C ILE A 161 27.33 -10.03 -13.01
N ARG A 162 26.07 -10.29 -12.64
CA ARG A 162 24.91 -10.08 -13.51
C ARG A 162 23.69 -9.62 -12.74
N LEU A 163 22.85 -8.88 -13.43
CA LEU A 163 21.57 -8.41 -12.96
C LEU A 163 20.48 -9.41 -13.33
N VAL A 164 19.64 -9.80 -12.36
CA VAL A 164 18.55 -10.77 -12.60
C VAL A 164 17.22 -10.33 -12.00
N ASN A 165 16.15 -10.73 -12.68
CA ASN A 165 14.77 -10.32 -12.37
C ASN A 165 14.08 -11.31 -11.41
N LYS A 166 14.54 -12.55 -11.40
CA LYS A 166 14.05 -13.64 -10.56
C LYS A 166 15.20 -14.20 -9.72
N ILE A 167 14.87 -14.69 -8.53
CA ILE A 167 15.83 -15.47 -7.72
C ILE A 167 16.19 -16.72 -8.53
N PRO A 168 17.47 -16.99 -8.81
CA PRO A 168 17.86 -18.22 -9.48
C PRO A 168 17.41 -19.44 -8.66
N LYS A 169 16.96 -20.52 -9.31
CA LYS A 169 16.43 -21.74 -8.64
C LYS A 169 17.36 -22.29 -7.55
N LYS A 170 18.68 -22.13 -7.69
CA LYS A 170 19.69 -22.53 -6.69
C LYS A 170 19.58 -21.77 -5.35
N TYR A 171 18.82 -20.68 -5.29
CA TYR A 171 18.54 -19.85 -4.11
C TYR A 171 17.05 -19.77 -3.76
N SER A 172 16.17 -20.45 -4.50
CA SER A 172 14.78 -20.60 -4.08
C SER A 172 14.74 -21.74 -3.05
N TYR A 173 14.64 -21.38 -1.77
CA TYR A 173 14.19 -22.31 -0.73
C TYR A 173 12.72 -22.63 -0.94
#